data_AF-A0A917ZG34-F1
#
_entry.id   AF-A0A917ZG34-F1
#
_cell.length_a   1.000
_cell.length_b   1.000
_cell.length_c   1.000
_cell.angle_alpha   90.00
_cell.angle_beta   90.00
_cell.angle_gamma   90.00
#
_symmetry.space_group_name_H-M   'P 1'
#
loop_
_entity.id
_entity.type
_entity.pdbx_description
1 polymer ?
#
loop_
_entity_poly.entity_id
_entity_poly.type
_entity_poly.pdbx_seq_one_letter_code
_entity_poly.pdbx_strand_id
1 'polypeptide(L)' 'MKSYLFSTENGRGGVILCDIETFEEAVDYLRQRFDGVIKVEQGRTLWTLEAGFGEFVPVKPADLADDDGASGAGPGGGS' A
#
# COMPACT_ATOMS: atom_id res chain seq x y z
N MET A 1 -6.83 7.69 21.65
CA MET A 1 -5.59 7.05 21.16
C MET A 1 -5.86 6.12 19.99
N LYS A 2 -5.15 6.33 18.88
CA LYS A 2 -5.19 5.54 17.64
C LYS A 2 -3.77 5.11 17.26
N SER A 3 -3.65 3.99 16.55
CA SER A 3 -2.37 3.51 16.00
C SER A 3 -2.29 3.74 14.51
N TYR A 4 -1.17 4.30 14.05
CA TYR A 4 -0.89 4.52 12.64
C TYR A 4 0.43 3.84 12.28
N LEU A 5 0.43 3.09 11.17
CA LEU A 5 1.65 2.53 10.58
C LEU A 5 2.14 3.50 9.50
N PHE A 6 3.43 3.78 9.46
CA PHE A 6 4.01 4.60 8.39
C PHE A 6 5.29 3.99 7.83
N SER A 7 5.58 4.30 6.57
CA SER A 7 6.80 3.88 5.88
C SER A 7 7.46 5.09 5.21
N THR A 8 8.78 5.10 5.20
CA THR A 8 9.61 6.11 4.56
C THR A 8 10.35 5.55 3.35
N GLU A 9 10.80 6.44 2.47
CA GLU A 9 11.48 6.09 1.21
C GLU A 9 12.73 5.21 1.38
N ASN A 10 13.43 5.35 2.50
CA ASN A 10 14.62 4.55 2.83
C ASN A 10 14.30 3.20 3.48
N GLY A 11 13.05 2.74 3.40
CA GLY A 11 12.58 1.49 3.98
C GLY A 11 12.51 1.50 5.51
N ARG A 12 12.70 2.65 6.15
CA ARG A 12 12.44 2.83 7.58
C ARG A 12 10.95 3.10 7.78
N GLY A 13 10.44 2.89 8.98
CA GLY A 13 9.03 3.00 9.27
C GLY A 13 8.74 2.54 10.68
N GLY A 14 7.50 2.71 11.12
CA GLY A 14 7.12 2.32 12.47
C GLY A 14 5.64 2.49 12.74
N VAL A 15 5.25 2.07 13.93
CA VAL A 15 3.92 2.30 14.48
C VAL A 15 4.00 3.46 15.46
N ILE A 16 3.10 4.43 15.33
CA ILE A 16 2.92 5.49 16.32
C ILE A 16 1.55 5.35 17.00
N LEU A 17 1.53 5.63 18.30
CA LEU A 17 0.31 5.79 19.08
C LEU A 17 0.15 7.27 19.39
N CYS A 18 -0.97 7.88 18.98
CA CYS A 18 -1.25 9.27 19.28
C CYS A 18 -2.76 9.52 19.43
N ASP A 19 -3.12 10.69 19.96
CA ASP A 19 -4.52 11.10 20.17
C ASP A 19 -5.10 11.93 19.02
N ILE A 20 -4.49 11.86 17.84
CA ILE A 20 -5.01 12.51 16.63
C ILE A 20 -6.27 11.79 16.17
N GLU A 21 -7.36 12.54 15.98
CA GLU A 21 -8.69 11.99 15.71
C GLU A 21 -8.95 11.73 14.23
N THR A 22 -8.42 12.52 13.31
CA THR A 22 -8.62 12.32 11.87
C THR A 22 -7.41 11.66 11.21
N PHE A 23 -7.64 10.92 10.12
CA PHE A 23 -6.55 10.26 9.42
C PHE A 23 -5.68 11.27 8.66
N GLU A 24 -6.32 12.30 8.12
CA GLU A 24 -5.71 13.43 7.42
C GLU A 24 -4.72 14.18 8.32
N GLU A 25 -5.14 14.54 9.54
CA GLU A 25 -4.24 15.18 10.50
C GLU A 25 -3.07 14.27 10.90
N ALA A 26 -3.30 12.95 10.99
CA ALA A 26 -2.24 12.00 11.31
C ALA A 26 -1.21 11.91 10.18
N VAL A 27 -1.66 11.93 8.91
CA VAL A 27 -0.79 11.98 7.73
C VAL A 27 0.07 13.25 7.75
N ASP A 28 -0.55 14.41 7.97
CA ASP A 28 0.18 15.69 8.00
C ASP A 28 1.19 15.73 9.15
N TYR A 29 0.80 15.27 10.34
CA TYR A 29 1.70 15.14 11.49
C TYR A 29 2.90 14.25 11.19
N LEU A 30 2.68 13.06 10.61
CA LEU A 30 3.74 12.11 10.32
C LEU A 30 4.72 12.64 9.28
N ARG A 31 4.22 13.30 8.22
CA ARG A 31 5.06 13.91 7.18
C ARG A 31 5.88 15.09 7.68
N GLN A 32 5.39 15.83 8.68
CA GLN A 32 6.15 16.91 9.33
C GLN A 32 7.18 16.37 10.33
N ARG A 33 6.88 15.25 10.99
CA ARG A 33 7.73 14.68 12.04
C ARG A 33 8.87 13.81 11.49
N PHE A 34 8.63 13.11 10.40
CA PHE A 34 9.57 12.15 9.84
C PHE A 34 9.85 12.49 8.37
N ASP A 35 11.12 12.62 8.03
CA ASP A 35 11.53 12.85 6.66
C ASP A 35 11.27 11.63 5.77
N GLY A 36 10.82 11.90 4.55
CA GLY A 36 10.65 10.87 3.53
C GLY A 36 9.47 9.93 3.73
N VAL A 37 8.44 10.30 4.52
CA VAL A 37 7.21 9.48 4.65
C VAL A 37 6.51 9.34 3.31
N ILE A 38 6.36 8.10 2.83
CA ILE A 38 5.74 7.76 1.55
C ILE A 38 4.40 7.04 1.69
N LYS A 39 4.12 6.46 2.87
CA LYS A 39 2.89 5.71 3.13
C LYS A 39 2.47 5.83 4.59
N VAL A 40 1.17 5.96 4.82
CA VAL A 40 0.52 5.90 6.15
C VAL A 40 -0.72 5.01 6.06
N GLU A 41 -0.91 4.14 7.04
CA GLU A 41 -1.97 3.14 7.09
C GLU A 41 -2.67 3.14 8.47
N GLN A 42 -4.00 3.06 8.44
CA GLN A 42 -4.83 2.89 9.63
C GLN A 42 -6.02 1.96 9.34
N GLY A 43 -5.92 0.69 9.75
CA GLY A 43 -6.95 -0.29 9.44
C GLY A 43 -7.09 -0.50 7.93
N ARG A 44 -8.20 -0.02 7.33
CA ARG A 44 -8.40 -0.02 5.87
C ARG A 44 -8.08 1.32 5.23
N THR A 45 -7.87 2.38 5.97
CA THR A 45 -7.56 3.69 5.38
C THR A 45 -6.08 3.74 5.01
N LEU A 46 -5.77 4.29 3.84
CA LEU A 46 -4.45 4.37 3.27
C LEU A 46 -4.20 5.78 2.76
N TRP A 47 -2.98 6.28 2.97
CA TRP A 47 -2.44 7.41 2.24
C TRP A 47 -1.09 7.01 1.65
N THR A 48 -0.84 7.41 0.41
CA THR A 48 0.47 7.28 -0.24
C THR A 48 0.90 8.59 -0.87
N LEU A 49 2.21 8.79 -1.00
CA LEU A 49 2.76 9.96 -1.67
C LEU A 49 2.30 10.07 -3.13
N GLU A 50 2.12 8.93 -3.82
CA GLU A 50 1.76 8.90 -5.24
C GLU A 50 0.25 9.02 -5.48
N ALA A 51 -0.58 8.29 -4.73
CA ALA A 51 -2.02 8.22 -4.98
C ALA A 51 -2.87 9.10 -4.05
N GLY A 52 -2.28 9.69 -3.02
CA GLY A 52 -3.03 10.42 -1.99
C GLY A 52 -3.85 9.47 -1.12
N PHE A 53 -5.03 9.94 -0.69
CA PHE A 53 -5.93 9.20 0.21
C PHE A 53 -6.75 8.14 -0.53
N GLY A 54 -6.89 6.97 0.08
CA GLY A 54 -7.68 5.86 -0.43
C GLY A 54 -7.96 4.79 0.63
N GLU A 55 -8.41 3.63 0.17
CA GLU A 55 -8.68 2.46 1.00
C GLU A 55 -7.77 1.31 0.56
N PHE A 56 -7.16 0.63 1.54
CA PHE A 56 -6.47 -0.62 1.34
C PHE A 56 -7.51 -1.73 1.10
N VAL A 57 -7.58 -2.20 -0.15
CA VAL A 57 -8.39 -3.35 -0.54
C VAL A 57 -7.48 -4.58 -0.63
N PRO A 58 -7.55 -5.53 0.32
CA PRO A 58 -6.79 -6.76 0.20
C PRO A 58 -7.28 -7.57 -0.99
N VAL A 59 -6.42 -7.78 -1.98
CA VAL A 59 -6.68 -8.73 -3.07
C VAL A 59 -6.74 -10.14 -2.49
N LYS A 60 -7.80 -10.89 -2.80
CA LYS A 60 -7.84 -12.30 -2.38
C LYS A 60 -6.91 -13.09 -3.29
N PRO A 61 -6.21 -14.11 -2.78
CA PRO A 61 -5.35 -14.96 -3.61
C PRO A 61 -6.06 -15.56 -4.83
N ALA A 62 -7.37 -15.81 -4.74
CA ALA A 62 -8.18 -16.32 -5.85
C ALA A 62 -8.32 -15.34 -7.02
N ASP A 63 -8.20 -14.02 -6.78
CA ASP A 63 -8.32 -12.99 -7.81
C ASP A 63 -6.99 -12.77 -8.58
N LEU A 64 -5.89 -13.39 -8.12
CA LEU A 64 -4.55 -13.32 -8.76
C LEU A 64 -4.26 -14.52 -9.69
N ALA A 65 -5.18 -15.47 -9.81
CA ALA A 65 -4.95 -16.76 -10.48
C ALA A 65 -5.20 -16.76 -12.01
N ASP A 66 -5.56 -15.62 -12.62
CA ASP A 66 -5.99 -15.56 -14.04
C ASP A 66 -4.96 -14.95 -15.01
N ASP A 67 -3.72 -14.67 -14.58
CA ASP A 67 -2.64 -14.17 -15.47
C ASP A 67 -1.53 -15.21 -15.66
N ASP A 68 -1.86 -16.42 -16.10
CA ASP A 68 -0.89 -17.35 -16.72
C ASP A 68 -1.07 -17.31 -18.24
N GLY A 69 -0.29 -16.43 -18.87
CA GLY A 69 -0.19 -16.28 -20.32
C GLY A 69 0.44 -17.51 -20.98
N ALA A 70 -0.40 -18.44 -21.43
CA ALA A 70 0.00 -19.46 -22.40
C ALA A 70 -0.10 -18.94 -23.84
N SER A 71 0.86 -18.10 -24.26
CA SER A 71 1.14 -17.87 -25.68
C SER A 71 2.47 -18.54 -26.05
N GLY A 72 2.38 -19.82 -26.35
CA GLY A 72 3.45 -20.64 -26.91
C GLY A 72 2.94 -21.42 -28.11
N ALA A 73 2.63 -20.72 -29.20
CA ALA A 73 2.34 -21.35 -30.49
C ALA A 73 3.63 -21.96 -31.06
N GLY A 74 3.77 -23.29 -30.95
CA GLY A 74 4.73 -24.07 -31.74
C GLY A 74 4.05 -24.57 -33.03
N PRO A 75 4.62 -24.35 -34.23
CA PRO A 75 3.99 -24.78 -35.47
C PRO A 75 4.31 -26.25 -35.81
N GLY A 76 3.26 -27.02 -36.12
CA GLY A 76 3.15 -27.83 -37.35
C GLY A 76 4.04 -29.07 -37.60
N GLY A 77 3.36 -30.12 -38.11
CA GLY A 77 3.93 -31.21 -38.92
C GLY A 77 3.96 -32.56 -38.18
N GLY A 78 3.26 -33.62 -38.58
CA GLY A 78 2.76 -33.99 -39.91
C GLY A 78 3.54 -35.22 -40.40
N SER A 79 2.80 -36.32 -40.60
CA SER A 79 3.17 -37.64 -41.14
C SER A 79 3.62 -38.71 -40.14
#